data_AF-J0LD44-F1
#
_entry.id   AF-J0LD44-F1
#
_cell.length_a   1.000
_cell.length_b   1.000
_cell.length_c   1.000
_cell.angle_alpha   90.00
_cell.angle_beta   90.00
_cell.angle_gamma   90.00
#
_symmetry.space_group_name_H-M   'P 1'
#
loop_
_entity.id
_entity.type
_entity.pdbx_description
1 polymer ?
#
loop_
_entity_poly.entity_id
_entity_poly.type
_entity_poly.pdbx_seq_one_letter_code
_entity_poly.pdbx_strand_id
1 'polypeptide(L)'
;MIEGLALTLLNTLAAYLFEGALEYSVNVRIDGAPSWYMVREDEMICSNAYLDGSYSQVDYLKMSVHRKLESQLQDGLDRSAYENFENISENSEKEIVHKFKNDPKLSSFVKNSTEFKHIVYREDEGRIFAKGCIKNSKIITYIKERFVSAKKDIAIYKSNKAFDELESE
;
A
#
# COMPACT_ATOMS: atom_id res chain seq x y z
N MET A 1 -25.23 -1.24 5.16
CA MET A 1 -24.39 -0.35 4.32
C MET A 1 -22.90 -0.58 4.52
N ILE A 2 -22.37 -0.51 5.75
CA ILE A 2 -20.93 -0.67 6.04
C ILE A 2 -20.29 -1.94 5.46
N GLU A 3 -20.99 -3.07 5.46
CA GLU A 3 -20.48 -4.33 4.89
C GLU A 3 -20.38 -4.31 3.36
N GLY A 4 -21.31 -3.61 2.68
CA GLY A 4 -21.22 -3.38 1.23
C GLY A 4 -20.08 -2.42 0.88
N LEU A 5 -19.85 -1.39 1.70
CA LEU A 5 -18.71 -0.48 1.56
C LEU A 5 -17.38 -1.25 1.68
N ALA A 6 -17.28 -2.16 2.66
CA ALA A 6 -16.10 -3.02 2.85
C ALA A 6 -15.74 -3.82 1.60
N LEU A 7 -16.75 -4.49 1.04
CA LEU A 7 -16.59 -5.39 -0.08
C LEU A 7 -16.20 -4.63 -1.34
N THR A 8 -16.84 -3.49 -1.57
CA THR A 8 -16.57 -2.64 -2.74
C THR A 8 -15.14 -2.09 -2.68
N LEU A 9 -14.71 -1.61 -1.51
CA LEU A 9 -13.35 -1.12 -1.28
C LEU A 9 -12.31 -2.22 -1.55
N LEU A 10 -12.52 -3.41 -0.99
CA LEU A 10 -11.63 -4.56 -1.19
C LEU A 10 -11.54 -4.97 -2.67
N ASN A 11 -12.66 -4.92 -3.39
CA ASN A 11 -12.70 -5.27 -4.81
C ASN A 11 -12.01 -4.21 -5.68
N THR A 12 -12.25 -2.93 -5.44
CA THR A 12 -11.58 -1.84 -6.17
C THR A 12 -10.08 -1.85 -5.89
N LEU A 13 -9.69 -2.08 -4.65
CA LEU A 13 -8.27 -2.17 -4.33
C LEU A 13 -7.65 -3.40 -4.97
N ALA A 14 -8.28 -4.57 -4.91
CA ALA A 14 -7.80 -5.75 -5.61
C ALA A 14 -7.65 -5.48 -7.12
N ALA A 15 -8.64 -4.86 -7.75
CA ALA A 15 -8.59 -4.44 -9.15
C ALA A 15 -7.40 -3.49 -9.41
N TYR A 16 -7.19 -2.46 -8.58
CA TYR A 16 -6.03 -1.58 -8.66
C TYR A 16 -4.70 -2.34 -8.53
N LEU A 17 -4.58 -3.28 -7.59
CA LEU A 17 -3.35 -4.09 -7.44
C LEU A 17 -3.10 -4.92 -8.71
N PHE A 18 -4.15 -5.41 -9.39
CA PHE A 18 -4.05 -6.11 -10.66
C PHE A 18 -3.74 -5.18 -11.84
N GLU A 19 -4.37 -4.01 -11.92
CA GLU A 19 -4.15 -3.01 -12.98
C GLU A 19 -2.76 -2.37 -12.89
N GLY A 20 -2.31 -2.00 -11.69
CA GLY A 20 -0.95 -1.51 -11.46
C GLY A 20 0.11 -2.55 -11.85
N ALA A 21 -0.18 -3.85 -11.66
CA ALA A 21 0.67 -4.93 -12.16
C ALA A 21 0.70 -5.05 -13.70
N LEU A 22 -0.27 -4.44 -14.41
CA LEU A 22 -0.32 -4.37 -15.88
C LEU A 22 0.36 -3.09 -16.41
N GLU A 23 0.24 -1.95 -15.71
CA GLU A 23 0.83 -0.66 -16.15
C GLU A 23 2.37 -0.61 -16.10
N TYR A 24 3.01 -1.42 -15.24
CA TYR A 24 4.48 -1.56 -15.19
C TYR A 24 5.13 -2.13 -16.48
N SER A 25 4.34 -2.47 -17.49
CA SER A 25 4.81 -3.01 -18.78
C SER A 25 5.49 -1.97 -19.69
N VAL A 26 5.53 -0.68 -19.30
CA VAL A 26 6.29 0.34 -20.04
C VAL A 26 7.79 0.20 -19.71
N ASN A 27 8.52 -0.50 -20.59
CA ASN A 27 9.97 -0.71 -20.50
C ASN A 27 10.74 0.62 -20.64
N VAL A 28 10.96 1.32 -19.53
CA VAL A 28 11.97 2.39 -19.45
C VAL A 28 13.34 1.73 -19.35
N ARG A 29 14.19 1.92 -20.36
CA ARG A 29 15.58 1.44 -20.33
C ARG A 29 16.39 2.35 -19.42
N ILE A 30 17.00 1.75 -18.40
CA ILE A 30 17.97 2.41 -17.53
C ILE A 30 19.33 1.81 -17.85
N ASP A 31 20.30 2.66 -18.20
CA ASP A 31 21.64 2.21 -18.53
C ASP A 31 22.29 1.49 -17.33
N GLY A 32 22.99 0.39 -17.62
CA GLY A 32 23.59 -0.49 -16.61
C GLY A 32 22.60 -1.34 -15.81
N ALA A 33 21.27 -1.19 -16.02
CA ALA A 33 20.29 -1.93 -15.24
C ALA A 33 20.32 -3.44 -15.56
N PRO A 34 20.28 -4.30 -14.54
CA PRO A 34 20.14 -5.73 -14.74
C PRO A 34 18.85 -6.08 -15.51
N SER A 35 18.87 -7.19 -16.24
CA SER A 35 17.72 -7.65 -17.04
C SER A 35 16.43 -7.84 -16.23
N TRP A 36 16.52 -8.09 -14.93
CA TRP A 36 15.37 -8.25 -14.03
C TRP A 36 14.78 -6.92 -13.53
N TYR A 37 15.44 -5.78 -13.75
CA TYR A 37 15.17 -4.53 -13.02
C TYR A 37 13.77 -3.94 -13.25
N MET A 38 13.17 -4.14 -14.43
CA MET A 38 11.78 -3.74 -14.72
C MET A 38 10.88 -4.94 -15.03
N VAL A 39 11.34 -6.16 -14.75
CA VAL A 39 10.56 -7.36 -15.01
C VAL A 39 9.51 -7.53 -13.92
N ARG A 40 8.28 -7.87 -14.29
CA ARG A 40 7.19 -8.10 -13.34
C ARG A 40 7.45 -9.37 -12.51
N GLU A 41 7.02 -9.37 -11.26
CA GLU A 41 6.81 -10.59 -10.48
C GLU A 41 5.31 -10.86 -10.42
N ASP A 42 4.89 -12.07 -10.78
CA ASP A 42 3.48 -12.45 -10.71
C ASP A 42 2.98 -12.46 -9.26
N GLU A 43 1.74 -12.01 -9.06
CA GLU A 43 1.07 -11.94 -7.75
C GLU A 43 1.79 -11.07 -6.70
N MET A 44 2.66 -10.15 -7.15
CA MET A 44 3.34 -9.21 -6.27
C MET A 44 3.30 -7.78 -6.82
N ILE A 45 3.27 -6.82 -5.90
CA ILE A 45 3.61 -5.43 -6.21
C ILE A 45 5.08 -5.23 -5.89
N CYS A 46 5.81 -4.74 -6.87
CA CYS A 46 7.23 -4.47 -6.76
C CYS A 46 7.53 -3.00 -6.95
N SER A 47 8.61 -2.55 -6.31
CA SER A 47 9.26 -1.31 -6.63
C SER A 47 10.75 -1.53 -6.81
N ASN A 48 11.31 -0.76 -7.74
CA ASN A 48 12.72 -0.79 -8.08
C ASN A 48 13.38 0.54 -7.68
N ALA A 49 14.61 0.46 -7.19
CA ALA A 49 15.44 1.64 -6.97
C ALA A 49 16.88 1.33 -7.36
N TYR A 50 17.60 2.36 -7.78
CA TYR A 50 19.04 2.30 -7.96
C TYR A 50 19.70 3.52 -7.33
N LEU A 51 21.00 3.41 -7.06
CA LEU A 51 21.80 4.50 -6.52
C LEU A 51 23.25 4.38 -7.00
N ASP A 52 23.82 5.49 -7.45
CA ASP A 52 25.23 5.61 -7.80
C ASP A 52 26.08 5.70 -6.52
N GLY A 53 27.16 4.93 -6.46
CA GLY A 53 28.08 4.86 -5.34
C GLY A 53 28.47 3.43 -4.99
N SER A 54 28.72 3.17 -3.71
CA SER A 54 29.31 1.90 -3.26
C SER A 54 28.32 1.05 -2.48
N TYR A 55 28.64 -0.24 -2.34
CA TYR A 55 27.84 -1.24 -1.62
C TYR A 55 27.42 -0.82 -0.20
N SER A 56 28.14 0.10 0.45
CA SER A 56 27.78 0.60 1.79
C SER A 56 26.43 1.33 1.84
N GLN A 57 25.89 1.75 0.69
CA GLN A 57 24.63 2.48 0.59
C GLN A 57 23.41 1.56 0.40
N VAL A 58 23.58 0.23 0.46
CA VAL A 58 22.50 -0.75 0.27
C VAL A 58 21.30 -0.50 1.20
N ASP A 59 21.52 -0.17 2.47
CA ASP A 59 20.40 0.04 3.39
C ASP A 59 19.62 1.32 3.10
N TYR A 60 20.30 2.38 2.63
CA TYR A 60 19.63 3.56 2.12
C TYR A 60 18.81 3.25 0.86
N LEU A 61 19.34 2.41 -0.02
CA LEU A 61 18.63 1.96 -1.21
C LEU A 61 17.37 1.15 -0.84
N LYS A 62 17.46 0.25 0.14
CA LYS A 62 16.31 -0.49 0.67
C LYS A 62 15.24 0.46 1.22
N MET A 63 15.63 1.51 1.95
CA MET A 63 14.69 2.53 2.42
C MET A 63 13.98 3.24 1.27
N SER A 64 14.68 3.50 0.16
CA SER A 64 14.08 4.10 -1.04
C SER A 64 13.04 3.18 -1.69
N VAL A 65 13.31 1.87 -1.73
CA VAL A 65 12.34 0.86 -2.19
C VAL A 65 11.11 0.84 -1.28
N HIS A 66 11.30 0.83 0.04
CA HIS A 66 10.18 0.88 1.00
C HIS A 66 9.31 2.12 0.81
N ARG A 67 9.91 3.32 0.69
CA ARG A 67 9.15 4.56 0.48
C ARG A 67 8.31 4.53 -0.78
N LYS A 68 8.85 3.98 -1.88
CA LYS A 68 8.12 3.83 -3.13
C LYS A 68 6.95 2.86 -3.00
N LEU A 69 7.16 1.69 -2.38
CA LEU A 69 6.08 0.74 -2.09
C LEU A 69 4.99 1.35 -1.20
N GLU A 70 5.39 2.10 -0.16
CA GLU A 70 4.46 2.81 0.73
C GLU A 70 3.62 3.83 -0.05
N SER A 71 4.24 4.66 -0.89
CA SER A 71 3.54 5.60 -1.75
C SER A 71 2.56 4.91 -2.70
N GLN A 72 2.97 3.80 -3.34
CA GLN A 72 2.12 3.08 -4.27
C GLN A 72 0.88 2.46 -3.63
N LEU A 73 1.04 1.94 -2.41
CA LEU A 73 -0.07 1.43 -1.63
C LEU A 73 -0.98 2.57 -1.17
N GLN A 74 -0.42 3.69 -0.69
CA GLN A 74 -1.20 4.87 -0.30
C GLN A 74 -2.02 5.43 -1.46
N ASP A 75 -1.42 5.56 -2.64
CA ASP A 75 -2.10 6.02 -3.86
C ASP A 75 -3.26 5.09 -4.24
N GLY A 76 -3.05 3.78 -4.14
CA GLY A 76 -4.10 2.78 -4.39
C GLY A 76 -5.26 2.88 -3.42
N LEU A 77 -4.96 3.11 -2.13
CA LEU A 77 -5.97 3.31 -1.09
C LEU A 77 -6.75 4.61 -1.34
N ASP A 78 -6.07 5.69 -1.70
CA ASP A 78 -6.67 6.99 -1.96
C ASP A 78 -7.59 6.97 -3.19
N ARG A 79 -7.15 6.33 -4.29
CA ARG A 79 -7.98 6.11 -5.49
C ARG A 79 -9.20 5.26 -5.17
N SER A 80 -9.00 4.12 -4.50
CA SER A 80 -10.10 3.23 -4.10
C SER A 80 -11.11 3.95 -3.20
N ALA A 81 -10.63 4.84 -2.32
CA ALA A 81 -11.48 5.65 -1.48
C ALA A 81 -12.26 6.72 -2.28
N TYR A 82 -11.61 7.38 -3.23
CA TYR A 82 -12.23 8.39 -4.08
C TYR A 82 -13.36 7.79 -4.93
N GLU A 83 -13.07 6.74 -5.70
CA GLU A 83 -14.03 6.12 -6.64
C GLU A 83 -15.29 5.60 -5.97
N ASN A 84 -15.17 5.10 -4.73
CA ASN A 84 -16.29 4.48 -4.03
C ASN A 84 -17.03 5.42 -3.07
N PHE A 85 -16.40 6.50 -2.61
CA PHE A 85 -16.91 7.28 -1.48
C PHE A 85 -16.95 8.79 -1.69
N GLU A 86 -16.65 9.29 -2.89
CA GLU A 86 -16.78 10.72 -3.21
C GLU A 86 -18.16 11.28 -2.84
N ASN A 87 -19.21 10.48 -2.97
CA ASN A 87 -20.60 10.88 -2.75
C ASN A 87 -21.20 10.49 -1.39
N ILE A 88 -20.39 10.04 -0.43
CA ILE A 88 -20.90 9.69 0.90
C ILE A 88 -21.32 10.96 1.64
N SER A 89 -22.59 11.03 2.04
CA SER A 89 -23.15 12.15 2.80
C SER A 89 -23.06 11.96 4.32
N GLU A 90 -23.05 10.72 4.81
CA GLU A 90 -23.06 10.44 6.25
C GLU A 90 -21.69 10.67 6.92
N ASN A 91 -21.69 11.44 8.01
CA ASN A 91 -20.46 11.77 8.76
C ASN A 91 -19.74 10.54 9.31
N SER A 92 -20.46 9.50 9.76
CA SER A 92 -19.83 8.28 10.27
C SER A 92 -19.13 7.48 9.19
N GLU A 93 -19.65 7.49 7.97
CA GLU A 93 -19.04 6.78 6.85
C GLU A 93 -17.82 7.55 6.31
N LYS A 94 -17.85 8.89 6.30
CA LYS A 94 -16.66 9.72 6.04
C LYS A 94 -15.53 9.44 7.01
N GLU A 95 -15.84 9.20 8.29
CA GLU A 95 -14.84 8.86 9.30
C GLU A 95 -14.21 7.47 9.06
N ILE A 96 -14.99 6.48 8.60
CA ILE A 96 -14.45 5.18 8.14
C ILE A 96 -13.41 5.41 7.07
N VAL A 97 -13.79 6.15 6.04
CA VAL A 97 -12.93 6.40 4.88
C VAL A 97 -11.68 7.16 5.31
N HIS A 98 -11.80 8.15 6.21
CA HIS A 98 -10.65 8.88 6.71
C HIS A 98 -9.67 7.99 7.49
N LYS A 99 -10.15 7.16 8.42
CA LYS A 99 -9.31 6.18 9.14
C LYS A 99 -8.71 5.13 8.20
N PHE A 100 -9.46 4.78 7.14
CA PHE A 100 -9.00 3.90 6.08
C PHE A 100 -8.03 4.56 5.09
N LYS A 101 -7.92 5.88 5.03
CA LYS A 101 -6.86 6.55 4.27
C LYS A 101 -5.60 6.72 5.11
N ASN A 102 -5.75 7.09 6.39
CA ASN A 102 -4.65 7.46 7.26
C ASN A 102 -4.23 6.32 8.21
N ASP A 103 -3.44 5.35 7.73
CA ASP A 103 -2.95 4.26 8.59
C ASP A 103 -1.59 4.62 9.20
N PRO A 104 -1.46 4.74 10.52
CA PRO A 104 -0.14 4.85 11.13
C PRO A 104 0.72 3.59 10.97
N LYS A 105 0.13 2.43 10.63
CA LYS A 105 0.83 1.14 10.50
C LYS A 105 1.34 0.83 9.10
N LEU A 106 0.98 1.62 8.08
CA LEU A 106 1.33 1.32 6.68
C LEU A 106 2.84 1.18 6.48
N SER A 107 3.62 2.14 6.98
CA SER A 107 5.08 2.09 6.86
C SER A 107 5.69 0.85 7.52
N SER A 108 5.19 0.48 8.70
CA SER A 108 5.64 -0.73 9.40
C SER A 108 5.24 -2.00 8.66
N PHE A 109 4.02 -2.06 8.10
CA PHE A 109 3.56 -3.16 7.27
C PHE A 109 4.46 -3.33 6.04
N VAL A 110 4.76 -2.24 5.32
CA VAL A 110 5.64 -2.26 4.13
C VAL A 110 7.01 -2.79 4.49
N LYS A 111 7.65 -2.25 5.53
CA LYS A 111 8.98 -2.68 5.99
C LYS A 111 9.03 -4.18 6.32
N ASN A 112 8.01 -4.68 7.02
CA ASN A 112 7.98 -6.09 7.46
C ASN A 112 7.53 -7.06 6.36
N SER A 113 6.78 -6.57 5.37
CA SER A 113 6.19 -7.42 4.32
C SER A 113 7.01 -7.43 3.03
N THR A 114 7.93 -6.49 2.86
CA THR A 114 8.80 -6.39 1.68
C THR A 114 9.80 -7.54 1.63
N GLU A 115 9.77 -8.27 0.53
CA GLU A 115 10.74 -9.28 0.15
C GLU A 115 11.69 -8.69 -0.88
N PHE A 116 12.96 -8.49 -0.53
CA PHE A 116 13.98 -8.07 -1.48
C PHE A 116 14.36 -9.24 -2.39
N LYS A 117 13.84 -9.26 -3.62
CA LYS A 117 14.10 -10.31 -4.60
C LYS A 117 15.51 -10.21 -5.17
N HIS A 118 15.98 -8.98 -5.38
CA HIS A 118 17.31 -8.72 -5.90
C HIS A 118 17.93 -7.50 -5.23
N ILE A 119 19.23 -7.61 -4.94
CA ILE A 119 20.13 -6.51 -4.60
C ILE A 119 21.43 -6.82 -5.33
N VAL A 120 21.84 -5.98 -6.27
CA VAL A 120 23.04 -6.20 -7.09
C VAL A 120 23.84 -4.91 -7.17
N TYR A 121 25.14 -5.02 -6.90
CA TYR A 121 26.10 -3.97 -7.21
C TYR A 121 26.76 -4.26 -8.56
N ARG A 122 26.75 -3.28 -9.46
CA ARG A 122 27.45 -3.31 -10.75
C ARG A 122 28.68 -2.43 -10.62
N GLU A 123 29.84 -3.07 -10.43
CA GLU A 123 31.12 -2.38 -10.26
C GLU A 123 31.48 -1.50 -11.45
N ASP A 124 31.30 -2.02 -12.67
CA ASP A 124 31.59 -1.30 -13.93
C ASP A 124 30.80 0.02 -14.06
N GLU A 125 29.62 0.06 -13.44
CA GLU A 125 28.70 1.21 -13.46
C GLU A 125 28.78 2.05 -12.18
N GLY A 126 29.52 1.59 -11.17
CA GLY A 126 29.53 2.19 -9.84
C GLY A 126 28.12 2.36 -9.25
N ARG A 127 27.23 1.37 -9.43
CA ARG A 127 25.80 1.51 -9.14
C ARG A 127 25.20 0.28 -8.47
N ILE A 128 24.36 0.49 -7.47
CA ILE A 128 23.58 -0.56 -6.82
C ILE A 128 22.14 -0.50 -7.32
N PHE A 129 21.55 -1.67 -7.58
CA PHE A 129 20.15 -1.86 -7.95
C PHE A 129 19.45 -2.73 -6.93
N ALA A 130 18.21 -2.41 -6.59
CA ALA A 130 17.37 -3.22 -5.70
C ALA A 130 15.94 -3.32 -6.23
N LYS A 131 15.35 -4.49 -6.00
CA LYS A 131 13.93 -4.79 -6.22
C LYS A 131 13.34 -5.38 -4.95
N GLY A 132 12.35 -4.70 -4.40
CA GLY A 132 11.55 -5.17 -3.27
C GLY A 132 10.12 -5.37 -3.70
N CYS A 133 9.52 -6.46 -3.24
CA CYS A 133 8.17 -6.84 -3.62
C CYS A 133 7.34 -7.24 -2.40
N ILE A 134 6.03 -7.01 -2.45
CA ILE A 134 5.07 -7.48 -1.47
C ILE A 134 4.04 -8.34 -2.19
N LYS A 135 3.78 -9.53 -1.64
CA LYS A 135 2.74 -10.43 -2.18
C LYS A 135 1.37 -9.77 -2.09
N ASN A 136 0.59 -9.87 -3.16
CA ASN A 136 -0.78 -9.36 -3.22
C ASN A 136 -1.64 -9.92 -2.08
N SER A 137 -1.47 -11.20 -1.74
CA SER A 137 -2.17 -11.82 -0.61
C SER A 137 -1.87 -11.16 0.74
N LYS A 138 -0.63 -10.75 1.00
CA LYS A 138 -0.26 -10.02 2.24
C LYS A 138 -0.93 -8.66 2.30
N ILE A 139 -0.97 -7.95 1.16
CA ILE A 139 -1.64 -6.65 1.03
C ILE A 139 -3.14 -6.82 1.30
N ILE A 140 -3.80 -7.76 0.62
CA ILE A 140 -5.24 -8.01 0.78
C ILE A 140 -5.57 -8.35 2.24
N THR A 141 -4.80 -9.21 2.89
CA THR A 141 -5.01 -9.56 4.31
C THR A 141 -4.87 -8.33 5.20
N TYR A 142 -3.81 -7.53 5.01
CA TYR A 142 -3.59 -6.31 5.78
C TYR A 142 -4.76 -5.31 5.64
N ILE A 143 -5.25 -5.08 4.43
CA ILE A 143 -6.41 -4.20 4.21
C ILE A 143 -7.69 -4.76 4.83
N LYS A 144 -7.93 -6.08 4.75
CA LYS A 144 -9.08 -6.71 5.41
C LYS A 144 -9.06 -6.49 6.92
N GLU A 145 -7.93 -6.74 7.56
CA GLU A 145 -7.75 -6.54 9.00
C GLU A 145 -7.98 -5.07 9.39
N ARG A 146 -7.42 -4.15 8.62
CA ARG A 146 -7.60 -2.71 8.82
C ARG A 146 -9.07 -2.30 8.73
N PHE A 147 -9.80 -2.80 7.75
CA PHE A 147 -11.22 -2.52 7.61
C PHE A 147 -12.02 -3.04 8.81
N VAL A 148 -11.74 -4.26 9.28
CA VAL A 148 -12.38 -4.84 10.46
C VAL A 148 -12.13 -3.99 11.71
N SER A 149 -10.90 -3.49 11.90
CA SER A 149 -10.59 -2.57 12.99
C SER A 149 -11.36 -1.26 12.88
N ALA A 150 -11.39 -0.63 11.70
CA ALA A 150 -12.13 0.62 11.50
C ALA A 150 -13.64 0.47 11.77
N LYS A 151 -14.23 -0.68 11.39
CA LYS A 151 -15.64 -1.00 11.69
C LYS A 151 -15.87 -1.12 13.20
N LYS A 152 -14.97 -1.79 13.93
CA LYS A 152 -15.09 -1.99 15.39
C LYS A 152 -15.03 -0.67 16.14
N ASP A 153 -14.10 0.21 15.78
CA ASP A 153 -13.92 1.50 16.45
C ASP A 153 -15.18 2.38 16.34
N ILE A 154 -15.88 2.30 15.21
CA ILE A 154 -17.10 3.07 15.00
C ILE A 154 -18.31 2.45 15.69
N ALA A 155 -18.39 1.13 15.74
CA ALA A 155 -19.42 0.46 16.54
C ALA A 155 -19.30 0.87 18.01
N ILE A 156 -18.07 0.93 18.55
CA ILE A 156 -17.80 1.42 19.90
C ILE A 156 -18.17 2.90 20.03
N TYR A 157 -17.76 3.75 19.08
CA TYR A 157 -18.09 5.18 19.10
C TYR A 157 -19.61 5.44 19.12
N LYS A 158 -20.38 4.74 18.27
CA LYS A 158 -21.85 4.85 18.24
C LYS A 158 -22.49 4.38 19.55
N SER A 159 -21.96 3.29 20.13
CA SER A 159 -22.41 2.81 21.43
C SER A 159 -22.18 3.85 22.52
N ASN A 160 -20.97 4.39 22.63
CA ASN A 160 -20.63 5.38 23.65
C ASN A 160 -21.49 6.65 23.51
N LYS A 161 -21.66 7.15 22.28
CA LYS A 161 -22.52 8.32 22.03
C LYS A 161 -23.98 8.08 22.45
N ALA A 162 -24.52 6.89 22.17
CA ALA A 162 -25.88 6.54 22.60
C ALA A 162 -25.98 6.42 24.13
N PHE A 163 -24.93 5.96 24.82
CA PHE A 163 -24.89 5.98 26.29
C PHE A 163 -24.81 7.40 26.85
N ASP A 164 -23.97 8.27 26.27
CA ASP A 164 -23.84 9.66 26.71
C ASP A 164 -25.17 10.43 26.52
N GLU A 165 -25.89 10.17 25.44
CA GLU A 165 -27.23 10.77 25.19
C GLU A 165 -28.27 10.29 26.22
N LEU A 166 -28.22 9.02 26.64
CA LEU A 166 -29.09 8.46 27.68
C LEU A 166 -28.75 8.94 29.09
N GLU A 167 -27.47 9.23 29.39
CA GLU A 167 -27.05 9.80 30.69
C GLU A 167 -27.33 11.30 30.81
N SER A 168 -27.59 11.97 29.68
CA SER A 168 -27.91 13.40 29.61
C SER A 168 -29.42 13.73 29.66
N GLU A 169 -30.28 12.71 29.80
CA GLU A 169 -31.71 12.82 30.18
C GLU A 169 -31.94 12.63 31.69
#